data_AF-A0A1S4CXM2-F1
#
_entry.id   AF-A0A1S4CXM2-F1
#
_cell.length_a   1.000
_cell.length_b   1.000
_cell.length_c   1.000
_cell.angle_alpha   90.00
_cell.angle_beta   90.00
_cell.angle_gamma   90.00
#
_symmetry.space_group_name_H-M   'P 1'
#
loop_
_entity.id
_entity.type
_entity.pdbx_description
1 polymer ?
#
loop_
_entity_poly.entity_id
_entity_poly.type
_entity_poly.pdbx_seq_one_letter_code
_entity_poly.pdbx_strand_id
1 'polypeptide(L)'
;MNNRPPNQLGNPEGFNQNKLTLRMAMKNIPTVDLIPFFRQGSEDERLKVVDSITKACVEYGFFQIVNHGVPFDLTSEALKLAKAFFESPNELAKLKCCPLPNAPVPAGYNKKPNPSYEFNEFLIMLPPGSHFNIFPPNPPQFREVMEELFCQFLKIGIVVESILSECLGLPPSAMTETGISSLLYFTCQQQRQKG
;
A
#
# COMPACT_ATOMS: atom_id res chain seq x y z
N MET A 1 -31.93 41.03 19.45
CA MET A 1 -30.73 41.32 20.25
C MET A 1 -30.49 40.10 21.14
N ASN A 2 -29.97 39.00 20.59
CA ASN A 2 -28.57 38.59 20.57
C ASN A 2 -27.81 38.85 21.88
N ASN A 3 -27.43 37.78 22.57
CA ASN A 3 -26.13 37.59 23.22
C ASN A 3 -25.90 36.09 23.48
N ARG A 4 -25.31 35.40 22.51
CA ARG A 4 -24.67 34.08 22.66
C ARG A 4 -23.19 34.34 22.95
N PRO A 5 -22.55 33.72 23.95
CA PRO A 5 -21.14 33.97 24.23
C PRO A 5 -20.28 33.53 23.03
N PRO A 6 -19.19 34.25 22.74
CA PRO A 6 -18.30 33.90 21.65
C PRO A 6 -17.64 32.54 21.91
N ASN A 7 -17.75 31.65 20.92
CA ASN A 7 -17.00 30.40 20.84
C ASN A 7 -15.53 30.67 21.14
N GLN A 8 -15.02 29.98 22.17
CA GLN A 8 -13.61 29.95 22.45
C GLN A 8 -12.88 29.35 21.24
N LEU A 9 -11.94 30.13 20.70
CA LEU A 9 -10.94 29.67 19.74
C LEU A 9 -10.26 28.43 20.33
N GLY A 10 -10.31 27.31 19.61
CA GLY A 10 -9.60 26.09 20.00
C GLY A 10 -8.11 26.38 20.20
N ASN A 11 -7.59 25.92 21.34
CA ASN A 11 -6.20 26.06 21.74
C ASN A 11 -5.25 25.53 20.63
N PRO A 12 -4.26 26.33 20.15
CA PRO A 12 -3.27 25.88 19.15
C PRO A 12 -2.34 24.74 19.62
N GLU A 13 -2.32 24.42 20.92
CA GLU A 13 -1.48 23.36 21.49
C GLU A 13 -1.93 21.93 21.11
N GLY A 14 -3.22 21.73 20.81
CA GLY A 14 -3.76 20.41 20.45
C GLY A 14 -3.29 19.87 19.10
N PHE A 15 -2.89 20.75 18.18
CA PHE A 15 -2.41 20.34 16.84
C PHE A 15 -0.99 19.76 16.89
N ASN A 16 -0.15 20.23 17.82
CA ASN A 16 1.25 19.82 17.93
C ASN A 16 1.40 18.52 18.73
N GLN A 17 0.63 18.35 19.81
CA GLN A 17 0.60 17.10 20.58
C GLN A 17 0.15 15.92 19.71
N ASN A 18 -0.92 16.04 18.92
CA ASN A 18 -1.38 14.96 18.04
C ASN A 18 -0.31 14.54 17.01
N LYS A 19 0.48 15.49 16.49
CA LYS A 19 1.56 15.21 15.53
C LYS A 19 2.78 14.55 16.20
N LEU A 20 3.11 14.93 17.44
CA LEU A 20 4.17 14.31 18.25
C LEU A 20 3.78 12.89 18.70
N THR A 21 2.54 12.70 19.17
CA THR A 21 2.01 11.38 19.56
C THR A 21 1.91 10.44 18.37
N LEU A 22 1.49 10.91 17.19
CA LEU A 22 1.51 10.12 15.95
C LEU A 22 2.94 9.74 15.53
N ARG A 23 3.90 10.66 15.60
CA ARG A 23 5.32 10.35 15.33
C ARG A 23 5.92 9.35 16.32
N MET A 24 5.55 9.43 17.59
CA MET A 24 5.94 8.44 18.60
C MET A 24 5.30 7.08 18.36
N ALA A 25 4.01 7.04 18.01
CA ALA A 25 3.32 5.81 17.64
C ALA A 25 3.93 5.15 16.38
N MET A 26 4.31 5.94 15.38
CA MET A 26 5.01 5.41 14.19
C MET A 26 6.41 4.86 14.50
N LYS A 27 7.10 5.37 15.53
CA LYS A 27 8.40 4.86 15.97
C LYS A 27 8.31 3.49 16.63
N ASN A 28 7.11 3.05 17.04
CA ASN A 28 6.89 1.81 17.76
C ASN A 28 6.22 0.73 16.90
N ILE A 29 6.04 0.96 15.60
CA ILE A 29 5.50 -0.08 14.71
C ILE A 29 6.54 -1.20 14.58
N PRO A 30 6.18 -2.46 14.87
CA PRO A 30 7.10 -3.58 14.69
C PRO A 30 7.67 -3.59 13.28
N THR A 31 8.99 -3.66 13.18
CA THR A 31 9.71 -3.70 11.90
C THR A 31 10.46 -5.02 11.80
N VAL A 32 10.21 -5.76 10.72
CA VAL A 32 10.70 -7.12 10.51
C VAL A 32 11.67 -7.14 9.34
N ASP A 33 12.84 -7.74 9.57
CA ASP A 33 13.86 -7.96 8.55
C ASP A 33 13.67 -9.33 7.89
N LEU A 34 13.45 -9.34 6.57
CA LEU A 34 13.24 -10.57 5.80
C LEU A 34 14.50 -11.19 5.20
N ILE A 35 15.70 -10.63 5.45
CA ILE A 35 16.97 -11.21 4.98
C ILE A 35 17.06 -12.72 5.25
N PRO A 36 16.72 -13.24 6.46
CA PRO A 36 16.81 -14.67 6.74
C PRO A 36 16.00 -15.56 5.76
N PHE A 37 14.92 -15.05 5.18
CA PHE A 37 14.10 -15.78 4.21
C PHE A 37 14.65 -15.70 2.79
N PHE A 38 15.39 -14.64 2.45
CA PHE A 38 15.98 -14.48 1.11
C PHE A 38 17.37 -15.11 0.97
N ARG A 39 18.17 -15.15 2.04
CA ARG A 39 19.53 -15.71 1.99
C ARG A 39 19.66 -17.17 2.43
N GLN A 40 18.54 -17.84 2.72
CA GLN A 40 18.52 -19.14 3.41
C GLN A 40 19.28 -19.06 4.73
N GLY A 41 18.87 -18.13 5.60
CA GLY A 41 19.38 -18.01 6.96
C GLY A 41 19.15 -19.28 7.77
N SER A 42 19.81 -19.38 8.92
CA SER A 42 19.64 -20.55 9.79
C SER A 42 18.19 -20.69 10.27
N GLU A 43 17.81 -21.88 10.72
CA GLU A 43 16.50 -22.14 11.30
C GLU A 43 16.21 -21.18 12.47
N ASP A 44 17.18 -20.96 13.35
CA ASP A 44 17.08 -20.00 14.47
C ASP A 44 16.83 -18.56 14.00
N GLU A 45 17.47 -18.12 12.91
CA GLU A 45 17.24 -16.78 12.34
C GLU A 45 15.83 -16.64 11.78
N ARG A 46 15.32 -17.69 11.09
CA ARG A 46 13.96 -17.71 10.56
C ARG A 46 12.92 -17.75 11.68
N LEU A 47 13.13 -18.57 12.71
CA LEU A 47 12.22 -18.66 13.86
C LEU A 47 12.06 -17.33 14.60
N LYS A 48 13.13 -16.54 14.72
CA LYS A 48 13.06 -15.19 15.31
C LYS A 48 12.16 -14.25 14.50
N VAL A 49 12.19 -14.35 13.18
CA VAL A 49 11.32 -13.57 12.29
C VAL A 49 9.87 -14.03 12.43
N VAL A 50 9.61 -15.34 12.47
CA VAL A 50 8.28 -15.93 12.71
C VAL A 50 7.70 -15.44 14.05
N ASP A 51 8.47 -15.50 15.14
CA ASP A 51 8.06 -15.02 16.46
C ASP A 51 7.78 -13.50 16.46
N SER A 52 8.62 -12.73 15.77
CA SER A 52 8.45 -11.27 15.65
C SER A 52 7.17 -10.91 14.89
N ILE A 53 6.88 -11.59 13.78
CA ILE A 53 5.64 -11.40 13.02
C ILE A 53 4.44 -11.85 13.83
N THR A 54 4.53 -13.00 14.52
CA THR A 54 3.44 -13.51 15.38
C THR A 54 3.05 -12.46 16.42
N LYS A 55 4.03 -11.93 17.16
CA LYS A 55 3.80 -10.86 18.16
C LYS A 55 3.21 -9.61 17.53
N ALA A 56 3.76 -9.16 16.40
CA ALA A 56 3.27 -7.98 15.72
C ALA A 56 1.80 -8.13 15.24
N CYS A 57 1.44 -9.29 14.69
CA CYS A 57 0.08 -9.60 14.28
C CYS A 57 -0.89 -9.63 15.47
N VAL A 58 -0.49 -10.21 16.61
CA VAL A 58 -1.33 -10.31 17.81
C VAL A 58 -1.50 -8.96 18.52
N GLU A 59 -0.42 -8.19 18.65
CA GLU A 59 -0.42 -6.96 19.44
C GLU A 59 -0.85 -5.71 18.64
N TYR A 60 -0.46 -5.64 17.36
CA TYR A 60 -0.65 -4.45 16.51
C TYR A 60 -1.60 -4.70 15.33
N GLY A 61 -1.69 -5.94 14.85
CA GLY A 61 -2.43 -6.29 13.63
C GLY A 61 -1.74 -5.89 12.33
N PHE A 62 -0.57 -5.25 12.39
CA PHE A 62 0.26 -4.88 11.24
C PHE A 62 1.73 -4.71 11.64
N PHE A 63 2.62 -4.76 10.66
CA PHE A 63 4.06 -4.57 10.83
C PHE A 63 4.68 -3.93 9.57
N GLN A 64 5.86 -3.36 9.71
CA GLN A 64 6.70 -2.93 8.61
C GLN A 64 7.68 -4.03 8.23
N ILE A 65 8.05 -4.07 6.96
CA ILE A 65 9.05 -4.98 6.44
C ILE A 65 10.23 -4.16 5.92
N VAL A 66 11.45 -4.60 6.25
CA VAL A 66 12.70 -4.08 5.66
C VAL A 66 13.47 -5.20 4.98
N ASN A 67 14.41 -4.81 4.11
CA ASN A 67 15.22 -5.73 3.31
C ASN A 67 14.40 -6.76 2.53
N HIS A 68 13.26 -6.32 1.98
CA HIS A 68 12.34 -7.14 1.20
C HIS A 68 12.78 -7.39 -0.25
N GLY A 69 13.93 -6.85 -0.67
CA GLY A 69 14.52 -7.10 -1.98
C GLY A 69 13.91 -6.34 -3.16
N VAL A 70 12.94 -5.43 -2.94
CA VAL A 70 12.43 -4.57 -4.02
C VAL A 70 13.44 -3.46 -4.28
N PRO A 71 13.88 -3.23 -5.54
CA PRO A 71 14.79 -2.15 -5.87
C PRO A 71 14.19 -0.79 -5.48
N PHE A 72 14.99 0.03 -4.81
CA PHE A 72 14.60 1.39 -4.43
C PHE A 72 14.26 2.23 -5.67
N ASP A 73 15.07 2.15 -6.72
CA ASP A 73 14.88 2.92 -7.96
C ASP A 73 13.56 2.57 -8.66
N LEU A 74 13.16 1.29 -8.65
CA LEU A 74 11.87 0.84 -9.19
C LEU A 74 10.70 1.47 -8.44
N THR A 75 10.76 1.47 -7.10
CA THR A 75 9.71 2.06 -6.25
C THR A 75 9.67 3.58 -6.43
N SER A 76 10.83 4.23 -6.50
CA SER A 76 10.96 5.67 -6.71
C SER A 76 10.38 6.09 -8.07
N GLU A 77 10.70 5.37 -9.14
CA GLU A 77 10.17 5.66 -10.48
C GLU A 77 8.67 5.40 -10.54
N ALA A 78 8.17 4.30 -9.96
CA ALA A 78 6.73 4.04 -9.87
C ALA A 78 5.97 5.17 -9.16
N LEU A 79 6.48 5.64 -8.02
CA LEU A 79 5.89 6.76 -7.28
C LEU A 79 5.92 8.07 -8.08
N LYS A 80 7.02 8.34 -8.79
CA LYS A 80 7.15 9.51 -9.67
C LYS A 80 6.15 9.48 -10.83
N LEU A 81 6.01 8.34 -11.49
CA LEU A 81 5.06 8.14 -12.59
C LEU A 81 3.61 8.24 -12.12
N ALA A 82 3.29 7.62 -11.00
CA ALA A 82 1.97 7.75 -10.37
C ALA A 82 1.64 9.20 -10.02
N LYS A 83 2.58 9.93 -9.39
CA LYS A 83 2.42 11.34 -9.06
C LYS A 83 2.16 12.17 -10.32
N ALA A 84 2.96 11.99 -11.37
CA ALA A 84 2.78 12.69 -12.64
C ALA A 84 1.41 12.39 -13.29
N PHE A 85 0.92 11.15 -13.17
CA PHE A 85 -0.41 10.76 -13.66
C PHE A 85 -1.52 11.53 -12.93
N PHE A 86 -1.53 11.53 -11.60
CA PHE A 86 -2.60 12.20 -10.84
C PHE A 86 -2.55 13.73 -10.92
N GLU A 87 -1.34 14.31 -10.94
CA GLU A 87 -1.11 15.76 -11.09
C GLU A 87 -1.34 16.26 -12.54
N SER A 88 -1.60 15.35 -13.49
CA SER A 88 -1.89 15.74 -14.87
C SER A 88 -3.13 16.62 -14.95
N PRO A 89 -3.06 17.83 -15.56
CA PRO A 89 -4.21 18.70 -15.74
C PRO A 89 -5.21 18.17 -16.78
N ASN A 90 -4.82 17.13 -17.53
CA ASN A 90 -5.66 16.53 -18.56
C ASN A 90 -6.61 15.49 -17.94
N GLU A 91 -7.71 15.97 -17.36
CA GLU A 91 -8.75 15.10 -16.77
C GLU A 91 -9.28 14.08 -17.78
N LEU A 92 -9.40 14.44 -19.06
CA LEU A 92 -9.86 13.52 -20.10
C LEU A 92 -8.90 12.33 -20.28
N ALA A 93 -7.59 12.54 -20.16
CA ALA A 93 -6.61 11.46 -20.19
C ALA A 93 -6.74 10.52 -18.98
N LYS A 94 -7.01 11.05 -17.77
CA LYS A 94 -7.29 10.24 -16.58
C LYS A 94 -8.59 9.45 -16.73
N LEU A 95 -9.65 10.06 -17.23
CA LEU A 95 -10.96 9.42 -17.45
C LEU A 95 -10.91 8.31 -18.51
N LYS A 96 -9.97 8.35 -19.45
CA LYS A 96 -9.71 7.22 -20.37
C LYS A 96 -9.18 5.97 -19.68
N CYS A 97 -8.70 6.11 -18.44
CA CYS A 97 -8.21 5.00 -17.63
C CYS A 97 -9.28 4.43 -16.68
N CYS A 98 -10.54 4.88 -16.77
CA CYS A 98 -11.61 4.41 -15.90
C CYS A 98 -11.88 2.90 -16.03
N PRO A 99 -12.46 2.27 -15.00
CA PRO A 99 -12.77 0.85 -15.03
C PRO A 99 -13.69 0.45 -16.17
N LEU A 100 -13.38 -0.69 -16.79
CA LEU A 100 -14.26 -1.32 -17.76
C LEU A 100 -15.54 -1.83 -17.08
N PRO A 101 -16.69 -1.84 -17.79
CA PRO A 101 -17.87 -2.56 -17.35
C PRO A 101 -17.54 -4.03 -17.05
N ASN A 102 -18.11 -4.58 -15.99
CA ASN A 102 -17.94 -5.98 -15.54
C ASN A 102 -16.55 -6.35 -14.98
N ALA A 103 -15.67 -5.39 -14.73
CA ALA A 103 -14.44 -5.68 -14.00
C ALA A 103 -14.75 -6.22 -12.58
N PRO A 104 -14.02 -7.24 -12.08
CA PRO A 104 -14.29 -7.89 -10.78
C PRO A 104 -14.12 -6.94 -9.59
N VAL A 105 -13.25 -5.95 -9.77
CA VAL A 105 -13.04 -4.77 -8.92
C VAL A 105 -13.01 -3.56 -9.85
N PRO A 106 -13.18 -2.33 -9.36
CA PRO A 106 -13.05 -1.14 -10.20
C PRO A 106 -11.59 -0.88 -10.61
N ALA A 107 -11.01 -1.80 -11.39
CA ALA A 107 -9.66 -1.79 -11.92
C ALA A 107 -9.51 -0.67 -12.95
N GLY A 108 -8.63 0.29 -12.70
CA GLY A 108 -8.54 1.55 -13.41
C GLY A 108 -8.66 2.76 -12.48
N TYR A 109 -8.76 3.93 -13.10
CA TYR A 109 -8.78 5.23 -12.43
C TYR A 109 -10.17 5.53 -11.89
N ASN A 110 -10.22 5.90 -10.62
CA ASN A 110 -11.44 6.21 -9.90
C ASN A 110 -11.30 7.55 -9.21
N LYS A 111 -12.38 8.34 -9.25
CA LYS A 111 -12.50 9.63 -8.57
C LYS A 111 -13.73 9.63 -7.68
N LYS A 112 -13.53 9.87 -6.38
CA LYS A 112 -14.62 10.00 -5.41
C LYS A 112 -15.18 11.43 -5.46
N PRO A 113 -16.51 11.62 -5.44
CA PRO A 113 -17.11 12.94 -5.53
C PRO A 113 -17.12 13.72 -4.20
N ASN A 114 -16.87 13.05 -3.06
CA ASN A 114 -17.06 13.64 -1.74
C ASN A 114 -15.77 14.29 -1.20
N PRO A 115 -15.77 15.61 -0.89
CA PRO A 115 -14.60 16.34 -0.39
C PRO A 115 -14.15 15.96 1.02
N SER A 116 -14.89 15.11 1.76
CA SER A 116 -14.49 14.63 3.10
C SER A 116 -13.51 13.45 3.08
N TYR A 117 -13.24 12.83 1.93
CA TYR A 117 -12.27 11.74 1.84
C TYR A 117 -10.82 12.28 1.82
N GLU A 118 -9.93 11.59 2.52
CA GLU A 118 -8.49 11.91 2.54
C GLU A 118 -7.81 11.74 1.17
N PHE A 119 -8.41 10.91 0.31
CA PHE A 119 -8.00 10.63 -1.06
C PHE A 119 -9.21 10.75 -1.99
N ASN A 120 -9.13 11.64 -2.99
CA ASN A 120 -10.22 11.85 -3.95
C ASN A 120 -10.00 11.09 -5.26
N GLU A 121 -8.78 10.62 -5.52
CA GLU A 121 -8.40 9.93 -6.75
C GLU A 121 -7.54 8.71 -6.41
N PHE A 122 -7.82 7.57 -7.05
CA PHE A 122 -7.05 6.35 -6.91
C PHE A 122 -7.04 5.53 -8.21
N LEU A 123 -6.00 4.71 -8.39
CA LEU A 123 -5.83 3.81 -9.51
C LEU A 123 -5.70 2.39 -8.97
N ILE A 124 -6.59 1.47 -9.39
CA ILE A 124 -6.49 0.05 -9.05
C ILE A 124 -5.89 -0.72 -10.22
N MET A 125 -4.89 -1.55 -9.95
CA MET A 125 -4.23 -2.42 -10.92
C MET A 125 -4.35 -3.87 -10.48
N LEU A 126 -4.85 -4.70 -11.37
CA LEU A 126 -4.90 -6.16 -11.23
C LEU A 126 -3.56 -6.78 -11.64
N PRO A 127 -3.36 -8.08 -11.41
CA PRO A 127 -2.15 -8.77 -11.87
C PRO A 127 -1.79 -8.50 -13.34
N PRO A 128 -0.50 -8.41 -13.68
CA PRO A 128 -0.03 -8.18 -15.05
C PRO A 128 -0.68 -9.15 -16.05
N GLY A 129 -1.00 -8.64 -17.24
CA GLY A 129 -1.71 -9.40 -18.28
C GLY A 129 -3.23 -9.44 -18.14
N SER A 130 -3.82 -8.92 -17.05
CA SER A 130 -5.27 -8.74 -16.96
C SER A 130 -5.78 -7.77 -18.04
N HIS A 131 -6.79 -8.18 -18.80
CA HIS A 131 -7.44 -7.33 -19.81
C HIS A 131 -8.25 -6.17 -19.19
N PHE A 132 -8.50 -6.21 -17.88
CA PHE A 132 -9.14 -5.13 -17.14
C PHE A 132 -8.16 -4.02 -16.72
N ASN A 133 -6.85 -4.23 -16.89
CA ASN A 133 -5.86 -3.20 -16.58
C ASN A 133 -5.85 -2.11 -17.66
N ILE A 134 -6.35 -0.92 -17.32
CA ILE A 134 -6.30 0.25 -18.18
C ILE A 134 -5.26 1.23 -17.64
N PHE A 135 -4.14 1.35 -18.37
CA PHE A 135 -3.02 2.22 -18.01
C PHE A 135 -3.01 3.50 -18.86
N PRO A 136 -2.48 4.61 -18.34
CA PRO A 136 -2.25 5.80 -19.15
C PRO A 136 -1.27 5.48 -20.30
N PRO A 137 -1.55 5.91 -21.54
CA PRO A 137 -0.66 5.66 -22.67
C PRO A 137 0.62 6.50 -22.62
N ASN A 138 0.63 7.57 -21.82
CA ASN A 138 1.76 8.47 -21.63
C ASN A 138 1.93 8.76 -20.13
N PRO A 139 3.16 8.66 -19.59
CA PRO A 139 4.37 8.15 -20.26
C PRO A 139 4.28 6.63 -20.54
N PRO A 140 4.88 6.12 -21.63
CA PRO A 140 4.77 4.71 -22.02
C PRO A 140 5.38 3.76 -20.98
N GLN A 141 6.35 4.23 -20.20
CA GLN A 141 7.00 3.47 -19.14
C GLN A 141 6.06 3.16 -17.96
N PHE A 142 4.92 3.85 -17.85
CA PHE A 142 4.00 3.68 -16.72
C PHE A 142 3.57 2.22 -16.54
N ARG A 143 3.15 1.57 -17.63
CA ARG A 143 2.71 0.16 -17.56
C ARG A 143 3.86 -0.74 -17.11
N GLU A 144 4.99 -0.67 -17.80
CA GLU A 144 6.15 -1.54 -17.57
C GLU A 144 6.63 -1.45 -16.12
N VAL A 145 6.83 -0.24 -15.61
CA VAL A 145 7.30 -0.01 -14.23
C VAL A 145 6.28 -0.52 -13.20
N MET A 146 4.99 -0.27 -13.40
CA MET A 146 3.96 -0.70 -12.44
C MET A 146 3.76 -2.22 -12.46
N GLU A 147 3.85 -2.87 -13.63
CA GLU A 147 3.78 -4.33 -13.75
C GLU A 147 5.02 -5.02 -13.17
N GLU A 148 6.21 -4.44 -13.35
CA GLU A 148 7.43 -4.94 -12.72
C GLU A 148 7.34 -4.81 -11.19
N LEU A 149 6.91 -3.65 -10.68
CA LEU A 149 6.69 -3.45 -9.25
C LEU A 149 5.66 -4.46 -8.71
N PHE A 150 4.60 -4.74 -9.48
CA PHE A 150 3.62 -5.77 -9.15
C PHE A 150 4.25 -7.13 -8.94
N CYS A 151 5.08 -7.56 -9.88
CA CYS A 151 5.80 -8.82 -9.78
C CYS A 151 6.70 -8.88 -8.54
N GLN A 152 7.37 -7.79 -8.16
CA GLN A 152 8.25 -7.79 -6.98
C GLN A 152 7.46 -7.92 -5.67
N PHE A 153 6.36 -7.19 -5.54
CA PHE A 153 5.48 -7.25 -4.37
C PHE A 153 4.73 -8.58 -4.27
N LEU A 154 4.36 -9.22 -5.40
CA LEU A 154 3.84 -10.60 -5.39
C LEU A 154 4.85 -11.57 -4.77
N LYS A 155 6.13 -11.48 -5.14
CA LYS A 155 7.18 -12.34 -4.55
C LYS A 155 7.28 -12.15 -3.04
N ILE A 156 7.20 -10.91 -2.56
CA ILE A 156 7.17 -10.62 -1.12
C ILE A 156 5.91 -11.21 -0.47
N GLY A 157 4.75 -11.05 -1.11
CA GLY A 157 3.48 -11.60 -0.64
C GLY A 157 3.58 -13.11 -0.39
N ILE A 158 4.15 -13.85 -1.34
CA ILE A 158 4.36 -15.31 -1.20
C ILE A 158 5.27 -15.64 0.00
N VAL A 159 6.35 -14.88 0.21
CA VAL A 159 7.24 -15.07 1.37
C VAL A 159 6.51 -14.78 2.68
N VAL A 160 5.75 -13.69 2.74
CA VAL A 160 4.97 -13.32 3.93
C VAL A 160 3.87 -14.33 4.21
N GLU A 161 3.16 -14.82 3.20
CA GLU A 161 2.16 -15.89 3.32
C GLU A 161 2.78 -17.19 3.86
N SER A 162 4.00 -17.51 3.41
CA SER A 162 4.75 -18.66 3.92
C SER A 162 5.08 -18.51 5.41
N ILE A 163 5.57 -17.34 5.82
CA ILE A 163 5.88 -17.04 7.22
C ILE A 163 4.62 -17.08 8.10
N LEU A 164 3.53 -16.49 7.62
CA LEU A 164 2.26 -16.47 8.34
C LEU A 164 1.67 -17.88 8.48
N SER A 165 1.88 -18.77 7.50
CA SER A 165 1.52 -20.19 7.64
C SER A 165 2.29 -20.82 8.80
N GLU A 166 3.61 -20.58 8.88
CA GLU A 166 4.44 -21.05 10.00
C GLU A 166 3.99 -20.46 11.34
N CYS A 167 3.62 -19.16 11.39
CA CYS A 167 3.08 -18.51 12.60
C CYS A 167 1.81 -19.20 13.13
N LEU A 168 1.00 -19.76 12.23
CA LEU A 168 -0.22 -20.50 12.55
C LEU A 168 0.01 -21.99 12.83
N GLY A 169 1.26 -22.46 12.79
CA GLY A 169 1.60 -23.88 12.92
C GLY A 169 1.18 -24.73 11.72
N LEU A 170 0.99 -24.10 10.55
CA LEU A 170 0.62 -24.76 9.30
C LEU A 170 1.86 -25.04 8.43
N PRO A 171 1.76 -25.97 7.46
CA PRO A 171 2.79 -26.13 6.44
C PRO A 171 3.03 -24.80 5.69
N PRO A 172 4.28 -24.46 5.32
CA PRO A 172 4.61 -23.19 4.67
C PRO A 172 3.84 -22.91 3.37
N SER A 173 3.31 -23.94 2.70
CA SER A 173 2.54 -23.80 1.46
C SER A 173 1.04 -23.55 1.69
N ALA A 174 0.54 -23.75 2.91
CA ALA A 174 -0.90 -23.81 3.20
C ALA A 174 -1.63 -22.55 2.75
N MET A 175 -1.12 -21.35 3.07
CA MET A 175 -1.76 -20.11 2.63
C MET A 175 -1.46 -19.78 1.16
N THR A 176 -0.27 -20.09 0.65
CA THR A 176 0.03 -19.84 -0.77
C THR A 176 -0.87 -20.65 -1.71
N GLU A 177 -1.28 -21.84 -1.29
CA GLU A 177 -2.21 -22.71 -2.03
C GLU A 177 -3.65 -22.19 -2.05
N THR A 178 -4.04 -21.37 -1.08
CA THR A 178 -5.38 -20.75 -1.07
C THR A 178 -5.57 -19.69 -2.15
N GLY A 179 -4.48 -19.28 -2.81
CA GLY A 179 -4.53 -18.28 -3.88
C GLY A 179 -4.86 -16.88 -3.40
N ILE A 180 -4.68 -16.56 -2.10
CA ILE A 180 -4.89 -15.20 -1.59
C ILE A 180 -4.02 -14.17 -2.33
N SER A 181 -2.78 -14.52 -2.67
CA SER A 181 -1.92 -13.72 -3.55
C SER A 181 -2.49 -13.44 -4.93
N SER A 182 -3.42 -14.28 -5.44
CA SER A 182 -4.15 -14.02 -6.70
C SER A 182 -5.27 -12.98 -6.56
N LEU A 183 -5.71 -12.70 -5.34
CA LEU A 183 -6.63 -11.60 -5.01
C LEU A 183 -5.91 -10.27 -4.79
N LEU A 184 -4.58 -10.27 -4.82
CA LEU A 184 -3.79 -9.05 -4.66
C LEU A 184 -4.09 -8.10 -5.82
N TYR A 185 -4.47 -6.89 -5.50
CA TYR A 185 -4.56 -5.77 -6.43
C TYR A 185 -3.81 -4.60 -5.84
N PHE A 186 -3.16 -3.81 -6.68
CA PHE A 186 -2.42 -2.64 -6.23
C PHE A 186 -3.28 -1.42 -6.34
N THR A 187 -3.25 -0.62 -5.28
CA THR A 187 -3.89 0.69 -5.30
C THR A 187 -2.81 1.75 -5.20
N CYS A 188 -2.81 2.67 -6.15
CA CYS A 188 -2.09 3.92 -6.02
C CYS A 188 -3.08 5.02 -5.67
N GLN A 189 -2.78 5.79 -4.62
CA GLN A 189 -3.68 6.82 -4.10
C GLN A 189 -2.89 8.12 -3.92
N GLN A 190 -3.50 9.25 -4.28
CA GLN A 190 -2.93 10.57 -3.99
C GLN A 190 -3.68 11.21 -2.82
N GLN A 191 -2.95 11.54 -1.74
CA GLN A 191 -3.49 12.35 -0.65
C GLN A 191 -3.63 13.81 -1.10
N ARG A 192 -4.71 14.46 -0.66
CA ARG A 192 -4.86 15.90 -0.85
C ARG A 192 -3.77 16.64 -0.06
N GLN A 193 -2.92 17.42 -0.74
CA GLN A 193 -2.21 18.49 -0.05
C GLN A 193 -3.24 19.56 0.31
N LYS A 194 -3.44 19.80 1.62
CA LYS A 194 -4.20 20.97 2.08
C LYS A 194 -3.41 22.20 1.63
N GLY A 195 -3.91 22.87 0.60
CA GLY A 195 -3.49 24.24 0.26
C GLY A 195 -3.90 25.24 1.33
#